data_AF-A0A085FFM1-F1
#
_entry.id   AF-A0A085FFM1-F1
#
_cell.length_a   1.000
_cell.length_b   1.000
_cell.length_c   1.000
_cell.angle_alpha   90.00
_cell.angle_beta   90.00
_cell.angle_gamma   90.00
#
_symmetry.space_group_name_H-M   'P 1'
#
loop_
_entity.id
_entity.type
_entity.pdbx_description
1 polymer ?
#
loop_
_entity_poly.entity_id
_entity_poly.type
_entity_poly.pdbx_seq_one_letter_code
_entity_poly.pdbx_strand_id
1 'polypeptide(L)' 'MAQEDDLPIGKSMEDFTAEVRATAYFLWAQAGRPRGREDDFWYKALDQHIRARANAEKLSQGPPPEFPTA' A
#
# COMPACT_ATOMS: atom_id res chain seq x y z
N MET A 1 -26.61 16.85 12.18
CA MET A 1 -25.14 16.92 12.30
C MET A 1 -24.63 15.85 11.36
N ALA A 2 -24.21 16.24 10.17
CA ALA A 2 -23.89 15.31 9.10
C ALA A 2 -22.62 14.56 9.47
N GLN A 3 -22.72 13.24 9.60
CA GLN A 3 -21.56 12.36 9.74
C GLN A 3 -21.39 11.70 8.38
N GLU A 4 -20.68 12.40 7.49
CA GLU A 4 -20.38 11.99 6.11
C GLU A 4 -19.20 10.99 6.03
N ASP A 5 -18.98 10.21 7.09
CA ASP A 5 -17.81 9.32 7.24
C ASP A 5 -18.21 7.82 7.20
N ASP A 6 -19.50 7.51 7.04
CA ASP A 6 -20.00 6.14 6.93
C ASP A 6 -20.36 5.84 5.47
N LEU A 7 -19.33 5.69 4.62
CA LEU A 7 -19.52 5.02 3.32
C LEU A 7 -18.52 3.85 3.21
N PRO A 8 -19.00 2.59 3.25
CA PRO A 8 -18.14 1.42 3.14
C PRO A 8 -17.80 1.15 1.67
N ILE A 9 -16.94 1.99 1.09
CA ILE A 9 -16.42 1.74 -0.26
C ILE A 9 -14.95 1.32 -0.10
N GLY A 10 -14.66 0.11 -0.57
CA GLY A 10 -13.48 -0.69 -0.20
C GLY A 10 -12.16 0.08 -0.12
N LYS A 11 -11.51 -0.04 1.05
CA LYS A 11 -10.15 0.42 1.36
C LYS A 11 -9.76 1.73 0.66
N SER A 12 -10.28 2.85 1.18
CA SER A 12 -9.97 4.20 0.70
C SER A 12 -8.45 4.44 0.67
N MET A 13 -8.00 5.24 -0.29
CA MET A 13 -6.58 5.59 -0.49
C MET A 13 -5.92 6.18 0.78
N GLU A 14 -6.74 6.76 1.66
CA GLU A 14 -6.34 7.32 2.96
C GLU A 14 -5.90 6.24 3.94
N ASP A 15 -6.60 5.11 3.99
CA ASP A 15 -6.29 3.97 4.86
C ASP A 15 -4.96 3.32 4.43
N PHE A 16 -4.79 3.15 3.11
CA PHE A 16 -3.53 2.70 2.52
C PHE A 16 -2.36 3.63 2.87
N THR A 17 -2.57 4.94 2.77
CA THR A 17 -1.53 5.93 3.08
C THR A 17 -1.22 5.95 4.58
N ALA A 18 -2.21 5.72 5.43
CA ALA A 18 -2.04 5.59 6.87
C ALA A 18 -1.21 4.34 7.24
N GLU A 19 -1.49 3.19 6.63
CA GLU A 19 -0.71 1.96 6.82
C GLU A 19 0.75 2.11 6.35
N VAL A 20 0.97 2.73 5.19
CA VAL A 20 2.31 3.03 4.66
C VAL A 20 3.07 3.93 5.61
N ARG A 21 2.44 5.00 6.10
CA ARG A 21 3.06 5.96 7.02
C ARG A 21 3.38 5.32 8.36
N ALA A 22 2.49 4.49 8.91
CA ALA A 22 2.72 3.76 10.15
C ALA A 22 3.92 2.80 10.04
N THR A 23 4.01 2.07 8.94
CA THR A 23 5.12 1.15 8.65
C THR A 23 6.45 1.89 8.49
N ALA A 24 6.44 2.99 7.73
CA ALA A 24 7.62 3.85 7.56
C ALA A 24 8.10 4.42 8.89
N TYR A 25 7.18 4.93 9.72
CA TYR A 25 7.50 5.47 11.03
C TYR A 25 8.06 4.40 11.97
N PHE A 26 7.49 3.19 11.96
CA PHE A 26 7.97 2.08 12.76
C PHE A 26 9.40 1.68 12.39
N LEU A 27 9.69 1.52 11.10
CA LEU A 27 11.03 1.21 10.58
C LEU A 27 12.04 2.31 10.93
N TRP A 28 11.64 3.58 10.74
CA TRP A 28 12.49 4.73 11.02
C TRP A 28 12.77 4.90 12.52
N ALA A 29 11.76 4.70 13.37
CA ALA A 29 11.91 4.75 14.82
C ALA A 29 12.81 3.62 15.34
N GLN A 30 12.68 2.40 14.80
CA GLN A 30 13.55 1.27 15.15
C GLN A 30 15.01 1.52 14.75
N ALA A 31 15.24 2.20 13.61
CA ALA A 31 16.57 2.55 13.13
C ALA A 31 17.25 3.69 13.93
N GLY A 32 16.63 4.18 15.01
CA GLY A 32 17.17 5.26 15.83
C GLY A 32 16.85 6.66 15.30
N ARG A 33 15.85 6.77 14.41
CA ARG A 33 15.33 8.04 13.92
C ARG A 33 16.38 8.93 13.24
N PRO A 34 17.19 8.41 12.29
CA PRO A 34 18.19 9.19 11.59
C PRO A 34 17.51 10.35 10.83
N ARG A 35 17.87 11.58 11.20
CA ARG A 35 17.29 12.80 10.62
C ARG A 35 17.72 12.94 9.17
N GLY A 36 16.77 13.16 8.26
CA GLY A 36 17.02 13.27 6.82
C GLY A 36 17.09 11.94 6.06
N ARG A 37 16.81 10.81 6.72
CA ARG A 37 16.59 9.51 6.06
C ARG A 37 15.13 9.04 6.10
N GLU A 38 14.25 9.88 6.66
CA GLU A 38 12.81 9.68 6.83
C GLU A 38 12.14 9.30 5.51
N ASP A 39 12.44 10.04 4.45
CA ASP A 39 11.90 9.83 3.12
C ASP A 39 12.28 8.45 2.57
N ASP A 40 13.51 7.98 2.77
CA ASP A 40 13.98 6.67 2.29
C ASP A 40 13.16 5.51 2.89
N PHE A 41 12.85 5.60 4.19
CA PHE A 41 11.97 4.64 4.86
C PHE A 41 10.52 4.75 4.39
N TRP A 42 10.04 5.96 4.11
CA TRP A 42 8.72 6.18 3.55
C TRP A 42 8.57 5.60 2.15
N TYR A 43 9.52 5.85 1.25
CA TYR A 43 9.54 5.27 -0.10
C TYR A 43 9.62 3.75 -0.07
N LYS A 44 10.40 3.16 0.86
CA LYS A 44 10.45 1.70 1.02
C LYS A 44 9.12 1.08 1.46
N ALA A 45 8.45 1.70 2.44
CA ALA A 45 7.14 1.23 2.90
C ALA A 45 6.09 1.39 1.78
N LEU A 46 6.13 2.51 1.05
CA LEU A 46 5.23 2.78 -0.06
C LEU A 46 5.42 1.77 -1.20
N ASP A 47 6.66 1.49 -1.61
CA ASP A 47 6.98 0.51 -2.66
C ASP A 47 6.48 -0.90 -2.27
N GLN A 48 6.66 -1.33 -1.01
CA GLN A 48 6.13 -2.60 -0.54
C GLN A 48 4.60 -2.68 -0.67
N HIS A 49 3.90 -1.65 -0.25
CA HIS A 49 2.43 -1.61 -0.28
C HIS A 49 1.88 -1.50 -1.71
N ILE A 50 2.51 -0.71 -2.59
CA ILE A 50 2.16 -0.63 -4.01
C ILE A 50 2.39 -1.97 -4.69
N ARG A 51 3.54 -2.61 -4.44
CA ARG A 51 3.86 -3.94 -5.00
C ARG A 51 2.91 -5.01 -4.50
N ALA A 52 2.55 -5.00 -3.22
CA ALA A 52 1.57 -5.92 -2.66
C ALA A 52 0.21 -5.77 -3.34
N ARG A 53 -0.25 -4.54 -3.58
CA ARG A 53 -1.51 -4.25 -4.28
C ARG A 53 -1.45 -4.65 -5.76
N ALA A 54 -0.38 -4.29 -6.46
CA ALA A 54 -0.17 -4.67 -7.86
C ALA A 54 -0.06 -6.19 -8.04
N ASN A 55 0.54 -6.89 -7.08
CA ASN A 55 0.60 -8.35 -7.08
C ASN A 55 -0.78 -8.96 -6.79
N ALA A 56 -1.54 -8.42 -5.83
CA ALA A 56 -2.91 -8.86 -5.57
C ALA A 56 -3.81 -8.69 -6.80
N GLU A 57 -3.66 -7.59 -7.54
CA GLU A 57 -4.36 -7.38 -8.81
C GLU A 57 -3.93 -8.43 -9.85
N LYS A 58 -2.62 -8.68 -10.02
CA LYS A 58 -2.09 -9.71 -10.91
C LYS A 58 -2.45 -11.15 -10.55
N LEU A 59 -2.65 -11.46 -9.26
CA LEU A 59 -3.06 -12.78 -8.80
C LEU A 59 -4.57 -12.97 -8.97
N SER A 60 -5.34 -11.88 -8.89
CA SER A 60 -6.79 -11.89 -9.07
C SER A 60 -7.20 -11.87 -10.54
N GLN A 61 -6.36 -11.32 -11.42
CA GLN A 61 -6.37 -11.63 -12.85
C GLN A 61 -5.82 -13.06 -12.98
N GLY A 62 -6.69 -14.08 -13.08
CA GLY A 62 -6.25 -15.46 -13.31
C GLY A 62 -5.28 -15.57 -14.49
N PRO A 63 -4.55 -16.71 -14.64
CA PRO A 63 -3.58 -16.88 -15.72
C PRO A 63 -4.19 -16.38 -17.03
N PRO A 64 -3.45 -15.56 -17.81
CA PRO A 64 -3.99 -14.96 -19.02
C PRO A 64 -4.67 -16.07 -19.81
N PRO A 65 -5.92 -15.89 -20.31
CA PRO A 65 -6.59 -16.92 -21.06
C PRO A 65 -5.70 -17.30 -22.23
N GLU A 66 -5.06 -18.45 -22.09
CA GLU A 66 -4.29 -19.11 -23.12
C GLU A 66 -5.29 -19.53 -24.20
N PHE A 67 -5.56 -18.59 -25.11
CA PHE A 67 -6.38 -18.83 -26.28
C PHE A 67 -5.80 -20.07 -26.98
N PRO A 68 -6.58 -21.14 -27.19
CA PRO A 68 -6.11 -22.25 -27.99
C PRO A 68 -5.94 -21.72 -29.40
N THR A 69 -4.68 -21.61 -29.84
CA THR A 69 -4.42 -21.46 -31.27
C THR A 69 -4.94 -22.73 -31.94
N ALA A 70 -5.74 -22.52 -32.99
CA ALA A 70 -6.54 -23.49 -33.72
C ALA A 70 -5.80 -24.76 -34.15
#